data_AF-A0A1H5PGH4-F1
#
_entry.id   AF-A0A1H5PGH4-F1
#
_cell.length_a   1.000
_cell.length_b   1.000
_cell.length_c   1.000
_cell.angle_alpha   90.00
_cell.angle_beta   90.00
_cell.angle_gamma   90.00
#
_symmetry.space_group_name_H-M   'P 1'
#
loop_
_entity.id
_entity.type
_entity.pdbx_description
1 polymer ?
#
loop_
_entity_poly.entity_id
_entity_poly.type
_entity_poly.pdbx_seq_one_letter_code
_entity_poly.pdbx_strand_id
1 'polypeptide(L)' 'MPKKLERRLWKAARKKGMGYQQAAGYVYGTLRKTGWKPKGEKRKERNQLWLT' A
#
# COMPACT_ATOMS: atom_id res chain seq x y z
N MET A 1 1.08 -2.64 -6.07
CA MET A 1 0.37 -3.04 -4.85
C MET A 1 0.13 -4.55 -4.91
N PRO A 2 0.41 -5.30 -3.85
CA PRO A 2 0.13 -6.74 -3.80
C PRO A 2 -1.38 -6.99 -3.71
N LYS A 3 -2.03 -7.22 -4.88
CA LYS A 3 -3.50 -7.32 -5.02
C LYS A 3 -4.16 -8.34 -4.06
N LYS A 4 -3.49 -9.46 -3.80
CA LYS A 4 -4.00 -10.51 -2.89
C LYS A 4 -4.06 -10.04 -1.44
N LEU A 5 -3.03 -9.33 -0.99
CA LEU A 5 -2.94 -8.80 0.37
C LEU A 5 -3.92 -7.63 0.57
N GLU A 6 -3.99 -6.73 -0.40
CA GLU A 6 -4.96 -5.63 -0.42
C GLU A 6 -6.41 -6.13 -0.28
N ARG A 7 -6.82 -7.12 -1.07
CA ARG A 7 -8.18 -7.70 -0.97
C ARG A 7 -8.46 -8.31 0.41
N ARG A 8 -7.47 -8.95 1.03
CA ARG A 8 -7.59 -9.51 2.38
C ARG A 8 -7.77 -8.40 3.42
N LEU A 9 -7.00 -7.33 3.32
CA LEU A 9 -7.07 -6.19 4.23
C LEU A 9 -8.40 -5.44 4.11
N TRP A 10 -8.92 -5.26 2.89
CA TRP A 10 -10.26 -4.71 2.67
C TRP A 10 -11.36 -5.56 3.29
N LYS A 11 -11.30 -6.88 3.13
CA LYS A 11 -12.25 -7.80 3.79
C LYS A 11 -12.16 -7.70 5.32
N ALA A 12 -10.95 -7.61 5.87
CA ALA A 12 -10.74 -7.44 7.31
C ALA A 12 -11.30 -6.10 7.81
N ALA A 13 -11.09 -5.01 7.07
CA ALA A 13 -11.60 -3.68 7.41
C ALA A 13 -13.13 -3.63 7.39
N ARG A 14 -13.77 -4.24 6.37
CA ARG A 14 -15.24 -4.37 6.30
C ARG A 14 -15.81 -5.19 7.45
N LYS A 15 -15.17 -6.31 7.80
CA LYS A 15 -15.56 -7.11 8.98
C LYS A 15 -15.48 -6.33 10.29
N LYS A 16 -14.59 -5.34 10.38
CA LYS A 16 -14.44 -4.43 11.51
C LYS A 16 -15.41 -3.24 11.48
N GLY A 17 -16.30 -3.15 10.49
CA GLY A 17 -17.24 -2.03 10.36
C GLY A 17 -16.60 -0.70 9.97
N MET A 18 -15.38 -0.72 9.42
CA MET A 18 -14.68 0.51 9.04
C MET A 18 -15.34 1.18 7.82
N GLY A 19 -15.53 2.50 7.90
CA GLY A 19 -15.91 3.33 6.76
C GLY A 19 -14.82 3.35 5.68
N TYR A 20 -15.18 3.78 4.46
CA TYR A 20 -14.28 3.70 3.29
C TYR A 20 -12.91 4.37 3.51
N GLN A 21 -12.90 5.60 4.04
CA GLN A 21 -11.67 6.35 4.30
C GLN A 21 -10.79 5.67 5.36
N GLN A 22 -11.41 5.16 6.44
CA GLN A 22 -10.72 4.44 7.50
C GLN A 22 -10.11 3.12 6.97
N ALA A 23 -10.87 2.38 6.17
CA ALA A 23 -10.42 1.15 5.54
C ALA A 23 -9.26 1.39 4.57
N ALA A 24 -9.32 2.46 3.77
CA ALA A 24 -8.24 2.85 2.87
C ALA A 24 -6.94 3.18 3.64
N GLY A 25 -7.05 3.94 4.73
CA GLY A 25 -5.91 4.24 5.62
C GLY A 25 -5.32 2.99 6.26
N TYR A 26 -6.17 2.09 6.77
CA TYR A 26 -5.76 0.81 7.33
C TYR A 26 -5.01 -0.06 6.32
N VAL A 27 -5.54 -0.19 5.10
CA VAL A 27 -4.91 -0.95 4.01
C VAL A 27 -3.56 -0.35 3.65
N TYR A 28 -3.49 0.98 3.45
CA TYR A 28 -2.27 1.68 3.08
C TYR A 28 -1.18 1.54 4.15
N GLY A 29 -1.51 1.82 5.41
CA GLY A 29 -0.56 1.72 6.53
C GLY A 29 -0.05 0.30 6.73
N THR A 30 -0.91 -0.71 6.62
CA THR A 30 -0.50 -2.10 6.75
C THR A 30 0.46 -2.51 5.63
N LEU A 31 0.20 -2.09 4.39
CA LEU A 31 1.09 -2.37 3.26
C LEU A 31 2.45 -1.68 3.41
N ARG A 32 2.50 -0.46 3.92
CA ARG A 32 3.77 0.23 4.20
C ARG A 32 4.61 -0.56 5.22
N LYS A 33 3.98 -1.13 6.26
CA LYS A 33 4.66 -1.97 7.25
C LYS A 33 5.24 -3.27 6.66
N THR A 34 4.67 -3.80 5.58
CA THR A 34 5.22 -4.98 4.88
C THR A 34 6.36 -4.63 3.91
N GLY A 35 6.91 -3.41 3.96
CA GLY A 35 7.96 -2.96 3.04
C GLY A 35 7.46 -2.66 1.62
N TRP A 36 6.14 -2.58 1.41
CA TRP A 36 5.61 -2.26 0.09
C TRP A 36 5.81 -0.77 -0.21
N LYS A 37 6.49 -0.50 -1.35
CA LYS A 37 6.60 0.85 -1.93
C LYS A 37 5.77 0.96 -3.23
N PRO A 38 5.10 2.10 -3.47
CA PRO A 38 4.42 2.37 -4.72
C PRO A 38 5.41 2.41 -5.90
N LYS A 39 4.94 2.01 -7.08
CA LYS A 39 5.80 1.95 -8.29
C LYS A 39 6.38 3.31 -8.68
N GLY A 40 5.68 4.41 -8.37
CA GLY A 40 6.13 5.77 -8.66
C GLY A 40 7.41 6.16 -7.92
N GLU A 41 7.53 5.77 -6.64
CA GLU A 41 8.76 5.99 -5.84
C GLU A 41 9.94 5.19 -6.41
N LYS A 42 9.72 3.94 -6.82
CA LYS A 42 10.76 3.10 -7.44
C LYS A 42 11.33 3.68 -8.75
N ARG A 43 10.53 4.46 -9.49
CA ARG A 43 10.98 5.10 -10.73
C ARG A 43 11.90 6.29 -10.44
N LYS A 44 11.63 7.06 -9.38
CA LYS A 44 12.50 8.16 -8.94
C LYS A 44 13.85 7.65 -8.46
N GLU A 45 13.86 6.61 -7.61
CA GLU A 45 15.10 5.96 -7.14
C GLU A 45 15.95 5.47 -8.34
N ARG A 46 15.35 4.81 -9.34
CA ARG A 46 16.06 4.37 -10.56
C ARG A 46 16.65 5.51 -11.39
N ASN A 47 15.92 6.61 -11.55
CA ASN A 47 16.40 7.75 -12.33
C ASN A 47 17.52 8.50 -11.62
N GLN A 48 17.51 8.54 -10.29
CA GLN A 48 18.59 9.14 -9.49
C GLN A 48 19.89 8.33 -9.60
N LEU A 49 19.81 7.00 -9.64
CA LEU A 49 20.98 6.11 -9.81
C LEU A 49 21.66 6.20 -11.18
N TRP A 50 20.99 6.71 -12.20
CA TRP A 50 21.53 6.89 -13.56
C TRP A 50 22.18 8.27 -13.79
N LEU A 51 22.04 9.17 -12.82
CA LEU A 51 22.56 10.55 -12.86
C LEU A 51 23.79 10.73 -11.94
N THR A 52 24.24 9.65 -11.29
CA THR A 52 25.42 9.55 -10.42
C THR A 52 26.39 8.55 -11.00
#